data_AF-A0A9E5W1C2-F1
#
_entry.id   AF-A0A9E5W1C2-F1
#
_cell.length_a   1.000
_cell.length_b   1.000
_cell.length_c   1.000
_cell.angle_alpha   90.00
_cell.angle_beta   90.00
_cell.angle_gamma   90.00
#
_symmetry.space_group_name_H-M   'P 1'
#
loop_
_entity.id
_entity.type
_entity.pdbx_description
1 polymer ?
#
loop_
_entity_poly.entity_id
_entity_poly.type
_entity_poly.pdbx_seq_one_letter_code
_entity_poly.pdbx_strand_id
1 'polypeptide(L)'
;LTPEAELSWALLMACARRLTAAFDHVKEGLWTRELFPGIMLRGKRLGLVGCGRIGSWMGRYAGAFGMEVVGYDPYVEPFPEHIKAVLLPELAETSDFISIHVHLSAETRRLISRELFRRMKKGVVLINTSRGAVIDESALLEALIEGRVAAAGVDVLEGEPDINNHPLVEYARRHDNLIITPHCGGFSYDAIRIVCRRAAEKIISFLLTGKIL
;
A
#
# COMPACT_ATOMS: atom_id res chain seq x y z
N LEU A 1 -15.94 -5.63 3.38
CA LEU A 1 -15.39 -5.05 2.14
C LEU A 1 -14.79 -3.69 2.45
N THR A 2 -13.55 -3.51 2.04
CA THR A 2 -12.81 -2.26 2.17
C THR A 2 -12.16 -2.00 0.82
N PRO A 3 -12.67 -1.06 0.00
CA PRO A 3 -12.13 -0.81 -1.34
C PRO A 3 -10.64 -0.49 -1.30
N GLU A 4 -10.17 0.10 -0.20
CA GLU A 4 -8.75 0.43 -0.02
C GLU A 4 -7.85 -0.82 0.04
N ALA A 5 -8.33 -1.92 0.64
CA ALA A 5 -7.61 -3.19 0.62
C ALA A 5 -7.56 -3.78 -0.80
N GLU A 6 -8.63 -3.62 -1.57
CA GLU A 6 -8.69 -4.07 -2.96
C GLU A 6 -7.73 -3.26 -3.84
N LEU A 7 -7.69 -1.93 -3.69
CA LEU A 7 -6.72 -1.09 -4.39
C LEU A 7 -5.29 -1.40 -3.96
N SER A 8 -5.04 -1.58 -2.67
CA SER A 8 -3.71 -1.99 -2.15
C SER A 8 -3.22 -3.28 -2.81
N TRP A 9 -4.10 -4.27 -2.92
CA TRP A 9 -3.78 -5.54 -3.58
C TRP A 9 -3.58 -5.36 -5.09
N ALA A 10 -4.39 -4.51 -5.74
CA ALA A 10 -4.23 -4.19 -7.16
C ALA A 10 -2.88 -3.51 -7.44
N LEU A 11 -2.47 -2.53 -6.62
CA LEU A 11 -1.16 -1.89 -6.70
C LEU A 11 -0.03 -2.91 -6.47
N LEU A 12 -0.17 -3.79 -5.47
CA LEU A 12 0.79 -4.87 -5.22
C LEU A 12 0.99 -5.73 -6.48
N MET A 13 -0.11 -6.17 -7.08
CA MET A 13 -0.08 -6.98 -8.30
C MET A 13 0.48 -6.21 -9.49
N ALA A 14 0.12 -4.94 -9.64
CA ALA A 14 0.61 -4.09 -10.72
C ALA A 14 2.12 -3.88 -10.65
N CYS A 15 2.65 -3.60 -9.45
CA CYS A 15 4.08 -3.52 -9.19
C CYS A 15 4.77 -4.86 -9.43
N ALA A 16 4.27 -5.95 -8.83
CA ALA A 16 4.86 -7.28 -8.95
C ALA A 16 4.96 -7.75 -10.41
N ARG A 17 4.01 -7.35 -11.26
CA ARG A 17 3.91 -7.81 -12.65
C ARG A 17 4.34 -6.75 -13.67
N ARG A 18 4.85 -5.59 -13.24
CA ARG A 18 5.17 -4.43 -14.10
C ARG A 18 4.03 -4.12 -15.07
N LEU A 19 2.81 -4.17 -14.55
CA LEU A 19 1.59 -4.21 -15.35
C LEU A 19 1.40 -2.94 -16.19
N THR A 20 1.64 -1.78 -15.59
CA THR A 20 1.50 -0.47 -16.26
C THR A 20 2.51 -0.34 -17.40
N ALA A 21 3.77 -0.69 -17.16
CA ALA A 21 4.83 -0.69 -18.17
C ALA A 21 4.50 -1.61 -19.36
N ALA A 22 4.11 -2.86 -19.07
CA ALA A 22 3.75 -3.83 -20.10
C ALA A 22 2.50 -3.40 -20.89
N PHE A 23 1.54 -2.75 -20.22
CA PHE A 23 0.34 -2.20 -20.84
C PHE A 23 0.67 -1.05 -21.80
N ASP A 24 1.50 -0.10 -21.38
CA ASP A 24 1.90 1.03 -22.21
C ASP A 24 2.76 0.58 -23.41
N HIS A 25 3.64 -0.41 -23.23
CA HIS A 25 4.41 -1.03 -24.33
C HIS A 25 3.52 -1.56 -25.45
N VAL A 26 2.42 -2.24 -25.11
CA VAL A 26 1.47 -2.75 -26.10
C VAL A 26 0.68 -1.62 -26.74
N LYS A 27 0.33 -0.56 -26.00
CA LYS A 27 -0.33 0.63 -26.56
C LYS A 27 0.53 1.35 -27.59
N GLU A 28 1.84 1.28 -27.46
CA GLU A 28 2.79 1.78 -28.45
C GLU A 28 2.93 0.86 -29.68
N GLY A 29 2.21 -0.27 -29.72
CA GLY A 29 2.25 -1.24 -30.81
C GLY A 29 3.43 -2.22 -30.74
N LEU A 30 4.13 -2.28 -29.61
CA LEU A 30 5.30 -3.12 -29.41
C LEU A 30 4.92 -4.46 -28.75
N TRP A 31 5.72 -5.52 -29.00
CA TRP A 31 5.45 -6.87 -28.50
C TRP A 31 6.72 -7.60 -28.05
N THR A 32 7.22 -7.27 -26.84
CA THR A 32 8.50 -7.78 -26.32
C THR A 32 8.36 -8.18 -24.86
N ARG A 33 7.89 -9.41 -24.63
CA ARG A 33 7.56 -9.92 -23.28
C ARG A 33 8.77 -9.97 -22.35
N GLU A 34 9.95 -10.22 -22.89
CA GLU A 34 11.22 -10.40 -22.17
C GLU A 34 11.63 -9.13 -21.40
N LEU A 35 11.09 -7.96 -21.76
CA LEU A 35 11.33 -6.71 -21.06
C LEU A 35 10.63 -6.62 -19.71
N PHE A 36 9.62 -7.47 -19.44
CA PHE A 36 8.75 -7.36 -18.26
C PHE A 36 8.76 -8.63 -17.39
N PRO A 37 9.92 -9.08 -16.88
CA PRO A 37 9.94 -10.15 -15.89
C PRO A 37 9.22 -9.69 -14.63
N GLY A 38 8.21 -10.46 -14.21
CA GLY A 38 7.46 -10.22 -12.98
C GLY A 38 7.98 -11.04 -11.80
N ILE A 39 7.48 -10.74 -10.62
CA ILE A 39 7.71 -11.44 -9.36
C ILE A 39 6.51 -12.34 -9.10
N MET A 40 6.76 -13.63 -8.90
CA MET A 40 5.74 -14.59 -8.46
C MET A 40 5.50 -14.44 -6.95
N LEU A 41 4.23 -14.34 -6.53
CA LEU A 41 3.86 -14.17 -5.12
C LEU A 41 3.99 -15.45 -4.28
N ARG A 42 3.72 -16.62 -4.84
CA ARG A 42 3.72 -17.88 -4.09
C ARG A 42 5.07 -18.11 -3.40
N GLY A 43 5.01 -18.41 -2.09
CA GLY A 43 6.19 -18.61 -1.24
C GLY A 43 6.99 -17.35 -0.93
N LYS A 44 6.50 -16.16 -1.29
CA LYS A 44 7.04 -14.87 -0.85
C LYS A 44 6.38 -14.43 0.45
N ARG A 45 7.04 -13.53 1.16
CA ARG A 45 6.56 -12.98 2.43
C ARG A 45 5.97 -11.58 2.26
N LEU A 46 4.75 -11.38 2.73
CA LEU A 46 4.09 -10.09 2.89
C LEU A 46 4.24 -9.61 4.34
N GLY A 47 4.87 -8.45 4.52
CA GLY A 47 4.91 -7.71 5.77
C GLY A 47 3.82 -6.65 5.83
N LEU A 48 3.00 -6.70 6.87
CA LEU A 48 1.92 -5.74 7.12
C LEU A 48 2.31 -4.77 8.24
N VAL A 49 2.43 -3.48 7.91
CA VAL A 49 2.59 -2.42 8.91
C VAL A 49 1.20 -1.87 9.21
N GLY A 50 0.64 -2.23 10.37
CA GLY A 50 -0.78 -2.05 10.70
C GLY A 50 -1.61 -3.29 10.36
N CYS A 51 -2.16 -3.93 11.39
CA CYS A 51 -2.88 -5.20 11.33
C CYS A 51 -4.36 -5.07 11.71
N GLY A 52 -4.90 -3.85 11.71
CA GLY A 52 -6.32 -3.58 11.86
C GLY A 52 -7.16 -4.05 10.65
N ARG A 53 -8.29 -3.37 10.40
CA ARG A 53 -9.27 -3.81 9.40
C ARG A 53 -8.67 -4.07 8.00
N ILE A 54 -7.83 -3.16 7.49
CA ILE A 54 -7.30 -3.24 6.11
C ILE A 54 -6.15 -4.25 6.04
N GLY A 55 -5.20 -4.18 6.97
CA GLY A 55 -4.11 -5.16 7.07
C GLY A 55 -4.61 -6.60 7.19
N SER A 56 -5.68 -6.82 7.99
CA SER A 56 -6.31 -8.15 8.10
C SER A 56 -6.83 -8.68 6.75
N TRP A 57 -7.48 -7.83 5.93
CA TRP A 57 -7.90 -8.20 4.57
C TRP A 57 -6.73 -8.49 3.65
N MET A 58 -5.68 -7.68 3.69
CA MET A 58 -4.45 -7.93 2.91
C MET A 58 -3.81 -9.27 3.27
N GLY A 59 -3.79 -9.63 4.56
CA GLY A 59 -3.33 -10.95 5.01
C GLY A 59 -4.18 -12.10 4.45
N ARG A 60 -5.51 -11.93 4.38
CA ARG A 60 -6.41 -12.92 3.76
C ARG A 60 -6.15 -13.07 2.26
N TYR A 61 -5.91 -11.97 1.55
CA TYR A 61 -5.56 -12.01 0.14
C TYR A 61 -4.23 -12.74 -0.06
N ALA A 62 -3.21 -12.42 0.73
CA ALA A 62 -1.93 -13.13 0.72
C ALA A 62 -2.06 -14.65 0.89
N GLY A 63 -2.93 -15.11 1.80
CA GLY A 63 -3.22 -16.53 1.96
C GLY A 63 -3.72 -17.19 0.67
N ALA A 64 -4.60 -16.52 -0.08
CA ALA A 64 -5.12 -17.03 -1.35
C ALA A 64 -4.04 -17.16 -2.45
N PHE A 65 -2.96 -16.39 -2.34
CA PHE A 65 -1.81 -16.44 -3.26
C PHE A 65 -0.66 -17.31 -2.74
N GLY A 66 -0.83 -17.99 -1.60
CA GLY A 66 0.18 -18.86 -1.00
C GLY A 66 1.41 -18.09 -0.52
N MET A 67 1.22 -16.87 -0.02
CA MET A 67 2.26 -16.06 0.62
C MET A 67 2.32 -16.35 2.11
N GLU A 68 3.50 -16.16 2.71
CA GLU A 68 3.64 -16.05 4.16
C GLU A 68 3.28 -14.62 4.60
N VAL A 69 2.65 -14.46 5.77
CA VAL A 69 2.26 -13.13 6.27
C VAL A 69 2.84 -12.90 7.65
N VAL A 70 3.57 -11.78 7.78
CA VAL A 70 4.05 -11.25 9.06
C VAL A 70 3.47 -9.86 9.27
N GLY A 71 3.31 -9.44 10.53
CA GLY A 71 2.66 -8.17 10.85
C GLY A 71 3.29 -7.46 12.04
N TYR A 72 3.28 -6.13 11.98
CA TYR A 72 3.62 -5.25 13.09
C TYR A 72 2.44 -4.31 13.37
N ASP A 73 1.91 -4.38 14.59
CA ASP A 73 0.88 -3.47 15.10
C ASP A 73 0.95 -3.45 16.64
N PRO A 74 1.31 -2.32 17.27
CA PRO A 74 1.44 -2.25 18.73
C PRO A 74 0.09 -2.21 19.47
N TYR A 75 -1.04 -2.12 18.75
CA TYR A 75 -2.38 -1.95 19.34
C TYR A 75 -3.33 -3.12 19.04
N VAL A 76 -2.88 -4.14 18.31
CA VAL A 76 -3.68 -5.32 17.99
C VAL A 76 -3.18 -6.52 18.78
N GLU A 77 -4.03 -7.05 19.65
CA GLU A 77 -3.81 -8.32 20.36
C GLU A 77 -5.19 -8.96 20.66
N PRO A 78 -5.44 -10.24 20.32
CA PRO A 78 -4.56 -11.11 19.54
C PRO A 78 -4.48 -10.72 18.06
N PHE A 79 -3.36 -11.06 17.41
CA PHE A 79 -3.23 -10.96 15.96
C PHE A 79 -4.20 -11.93 15.25
N PRO A 80 -4.69 -11.60 14.04
CA PRO A 80 -5.41 -12.56 13.21
C PRO A 80 -4.58 -13.84 12.98
N GLU A 81 -5.21 -15.01 13.00
CA GLU A 81 -4.52 -16.32 12.95
C GLU A 81 -3.59 -16.49 11.74
N HIS A 82 -3.91 -15.83 10.63
CA HIS A 82 -3.10 -15.86 9.40
C HIS A 82 -1.96 -14.85 9.36
N ILE A 83 -1.69 -14.12 10.45
CA ILE A 83 -0.63 -13.10 10.54
C ILE A 83 0.28 -13.43 11.72
N LYS A 84 1.57 -13.68 11.45
CA LYS A 84 2.56 -13.84 12.51
C LYS A 84 3.06 -12.47 12.99
N ALA A 85 2.86 -12.15 14.26
CA ALA A 85 3.39 -10.94 14.87
C ALA A 85 4.94 -10.95 14.89
N VAL A 86 5.54 -9.85 14.47
CA VAL A 86 7.00 -9.61 14.48
C VAL A 86 7.28 -8.14 14.83
N LEU A 87 8.52 -7.82 15.16
CA LEU A 87 8.94 -6.43 15.34
C LEU A 87 9.10 -5.73 13.98
N LEU A 88 8.87 -4.42 13.92
CA LEU A 88 9.03 -3.64 12.69
C LEU A 88 10.39 -3.81 11.99
N PRO A 89 11.54 -3.86 12.72
CA PRO A 89 12.83 -4.09 12.08
C PRO A 89 12.94 -5.48 11.44
N GLU A 90 12.42 -6.53 12.08
CA GLU A 90 12.36 -7.90 11.53
C GLU A 90 11.44 -7.99 10.31
N LEU A 91 10.29 -7.28 10.36
CA LEU A 91 9.37 -7.18 9.23
C LEU A 91 10.10 -6.62 8.00
N ALA A 92 10.85 -5.52 8.16
CA ALA A 92 11.62 -4.92 7.07
C ALA A 92 12.68 -5.88 6.51
N GLU A 93 13.43 -6.57 7.39
CA GLU A 93 14.52 -7.47 6.99
C GLU A 93 14.05 -8.76 6.30
N THR A 94 12.81 -9.20 6.53
CA THR A 94 12.36 -10.51 6.05
C THR A 94 11.31 -10.46 4.94
N SER A 95 10.65 -9.32 4.72
CA SER A 95 9.53 -9.21 3.78
C SER A 95 9.97 -8.97 2.33
N ASP A 96 9.38 -9.71 1.38
CA ASP A 96 9.53 -9.46 -0.06
C ASP A 96 8.57 -8.35 -0.54
N PHE A 97 7.44 -8.22 0.14
CA PHE A 97 6.41 -7.22 -0.08
C PHE A 97 6.11 -6.55 1.26
N ILE A 98 5.99 -5.23 1.31
CA ILE A 98 5.58 -4.49 2.51
C ILE A 98 4.36 -3.64 2.14
N SER A 99 3.30 -3.72 2.94
CA SER A 99 2.09 -2.92 2.75
C SER A 99 1.71 -2.20 4.05
N ILE A 100 1.40 -0.91 3.93
CA ILE A 100 1.24 0.02 5.06
C ILE A 100 -0.23 0.42 5.23
N HIS A 101 -0.77 0.20 6.42
CA HIS A 101 -2.18 0.37 6.79
C HIS A 101 -2.36 0.96 8.19
N VAL A 102 -1.57 2.00 8.52
CA VAL A 102 -1.63 2.70 9.81
C VAL A 102 -2.34 4.05 9.69
N HIS A 103 -2.87 4.55 10.80
CA HIS A 103 -3.28 5.95 10.89
C HIS A 103 -2.04 6.85 10.98
N LEU A 104 -2.14 8.08 10.45
CA LEU A 104 -1.10 9.08 10.66
C LEU A 104 -1.24 9.69 12.06
N SER A 105 -0.21 9.55 12.87
CA SER A 105 -0.07 10.11 14.21
C SER A 105 1.36 10.62 14.41
N ALA A 106 1.68 11.11 15.61
CA ALA A 106 3.05 11.44 15.97
C ALA A 106 3.97 10.21 15.94
N GLU A 107 3.46 9.02 16.33
CA GLU A 107 4.26 7.78 16.33
C GLU A 107 4.49 7.21 14.93
N THR A 108 3.54 7.42 14.00
CA THR A 108 3.61 6.82 12.66
C THR A 108 4.16 7.76 11.58
N ARG A 109 4.34 9.04 11.89
CA ARG A 109 4.96 10.00 10.97
C ARG A 109 6.41 9.58 10.69
N ARG A 110 6.74 9.39 9.42
CA ARG A 110 8.04 8.84 8.96
C ARG A 110 8.41 7.52 9.64
N LEU A 111 7.43 6.70 10.00
CA LEU A 111 7.65 5.35 10.52
C LEU A 111 8.51 4.53 9.56
N ILE A 112 8.23 4.64 8.26
CA ILE A 112 9.09 4.12 7.20
C ILE A 112 10.16 5.16 6.90
N SER A 113 11.10 5.26 7.84
CA SER A 113 12.23 6.18 7.77
C SER A 113 13.31 5.67 6.83
N ARG A 114 14.25 6.55 6.49
CA ARG A 114 15.51 6.21 5.81
C ARG A 114 16.25 5.03 6.44
N GLU A 115 16.27 4.94 7.77
CA GLU A 115 16.94 3.83 8.45
C GLU A 115 16.18 2.52 8.26
N LEU A 116 14.85 2.55 8.31
CA LEU A 116 14.06 1.36 8.04
C LEU A 116 14.20 0.90 6.59
N PHE A 117 14.26 1.82 5.63
CA PHE A 117 14.55 1.50 4.23
C PHE A 117 15.87 0.73 4.09
N ARG A 118 16.94 1.12 4.79
CA ARG A 118 18.24 0.41 4.73
C ARG A 118 18.17 -1.03 5.22
N ARG A 119 17.26 -1.32 6.15
CA ARG A 119 17.02 -2.68 6.68
C ARG A 119 16.20 -3.55 5.74
N MET A 120 15.51 -2.96 4.77
CA MET A 120 14.69 -3.72 3.83
C MET A 120 15.54 -4.65 2.95
N LYS A 121 14.96 -5.80 2.59
CA LYS A 121 15.52 -6.67 1.56
C LYS A 121 15.73 -5.87 0.27
N LYS A 122 16.87 -6.08 -0.38
CA LYS A 122 17.08 -5.56 -1.74
C LYS A 122 16.05 -6.17 -2.68
N GLY A 123 15.35 -5.32 -3.42
CA GLY A 123 14.30 -5.71 -4.34
C GLY A 123 12.91 -5.85 -3.72
N VAL A 124 12.68 -5.30 -2.52
CA VAL A 124 11.35 -5.29 -1.88
C VAL A 124 10.34 -4.51 -2.72
N VAL A 125 9.07 -4.92 -2.71
CA VAL A 125 7.96 -4.13 -3.27
C VAL A 125 7.20 -3.44 -2.13
N LEU A 126 7.02 -2.12 -2.22
CA LEU A 126 6.39 -1.31 -1.17
C LEU A 126 5.01 -0.78 -1.61
N ILE A 127 4.00 -0.92 -0.76
CA ILE A 127 2.65 -0.41 -1.00
C ILE A 127 2.25 0.55 0.11
N ASN A 128 1.77 1.74 -0.27
CA ASN A 128 1.20 2.71 0.66
C ASN A 128 -0.12 3.28 0.16
N THR A 129 -1.22 2.87 0.80
CA THR A 129 -2.54 3.49 0.63
C THR A 129 -3.00 4.20 1.90
N SER A 130 -2.11 4.36 2.88
CA SER A 130 -2.45 4.92 4.19
C SER A 130 -2.39 6.45 4.17
N ARG A 131 -1.21 7.05 4.43
CA ARG A 131 -0.93 8.48 4.30
C ARG A 131 0.51 8.67 3.80
N GLY A 132 0.75 9.71 2.98
CA GLY A 132 2.09 9.99 2.42
C GLY A 132 3.14 10.19 3.52
N ALA A 133 2.82 11.02 4.52
CA ALA A 133 3.72 11.38 5.63
C ALA A 133 4.11 10.22 6.58
N VAL A 134 3.58 9.00 6.39
CA VAL A 134 4.06 7.79 7.10
C VAL A 134 5.42 7.33 6.55
N ILE A 135 5.72 7.68 5.31
CA ILE A 135 6.99 7.38 4.64
C ILE A 135 7.85 8.65 4.62
N ASP A 136 9.16 8.49 4.80
CA ASP A 136 10.12 9.48 4.32
C ASP A 136 10.25 9.37 2.79
N GLU A 137 9.48 10.17 2.05
CA GLU A 137 9.40 10.09 0.59
C GLU A 137 10.72 10.40 -0.12
N SER A 138 11.60 11.19 0.52
CA SER A 138 12.96 11.40 0.01
C SER A 138 13.78 10.11 0.05
N ALA A 139 13.63 9.34 1.13
CA ALA A 139 14.29 8.05 1.28
C ALA A 139 13.67 6.99 0.37
N LEU A 140 12.35 7.04 0.13
CA LEU A 140 11.71 6.18 -0.87
C LEU A 140 12.29 6.41 -2.26
N LEU A 141 12.42 7.68 -2.68
CA LEU A 141 12.99 8.04 -3.97
C LEU A 141 14.42 7.49 -4.13
N GLU A 142 15.27 7.66 -3.12
CA GLU A 142 16.62 7.10 -3.13
C GLU A 142 16.62 5.57 -3.19
N ALA A 143 15.75 4.93 -2.40
CA ALA A 143 15.65 3.48 -2.36
C ALA A 143 15.16 2.87 -3.69
N LEU A 144 14.31 3.59 -4.43
CA LEU A 144 13.91 3.24 -5.79
C LEU A 144 15.08 3.38 -6.78
N ILE A 145 15.81 4.50 -6.71
CA ILE A 145 16.97 4.78 -7.60
C ILE A 145 18.06 3.73 -7.44
N GLU A 146 18.40 3.33 -6.21
CA GLU A 146 19.45 2.33 -5.94
C GLU A 146 18.97 0.87 -6.06
N GLY A 147 17.68 0.66 -6.32
CA GLY A 147 17.07 -0.67 -6.46
C GLY A 147 16.94 -1.45 -5.15
N ARG A 148 16.97 -0.78 -4.00
CA ARG A 148 16.60 -1.43 -2.73
C ARG A 148 15.10 -1.70 -2.70
N VAL A 149 14.29 -0.73 -3.15
CA VAL A 149 12.88 -0.94 -3.49
C VAL A 149 12.82 -1.25 -4.98
N ALA A 150 12.43 -2.48 -5.34
CA ALA A 150 12.30 -2.86 -6.75
C ALA A 150 11.13 -2.13 -7.43
N ALA A 151 10.04 -1.94 -6.69
CA ALA A 151 8.88 -1.18 -7.14
C ALA A 151 8.06 -0.65 -5.96
N ALA A 152 7.36 0.46 -6.17
CA ALA A 152 6.41 0.98 -5.21
C ALA A 152 5.07 1.34 -5.85
N GLY A 153 3.99 1.10 -5.12
CA GLY A 153 2.64 1.51 -5.46
C GLY A 153 2.08 2.38 -4.35
N VAL A 154 1.83 3.66 -4.64
CA VAL A 154 1.34 4.63 -3.64
C VAL A 154 0.04 5.27 -4.11
N ASP A 155 -0.93 5.38 -3.22
CA ASP A 155 -2.19 6.10 -3.47
C ASP A 155 -2.23 7.46 -2.76
N VAL A 156 -1.18 7.78 -2.00
CA VAL A 156 -1.12 8.96 -1.14
C VAL A 156 0.26 9.58 -1.22
N LEU A 157 0.31 10.91 -1.23
CA LEU A 157 1.55 11.69 -1.24
C LEU A 157 1.53 12.76 -0.14
N GLU A 158 2.70 13.12 0.39
CA GLU A 158 2.81 14.29 1.25
C GLU A 158 2.57 15.58 0.43
N GLY A 159 1.67 16.46 0.91
CA GLY A 159 1.34 17.70 0.20
C GLY A 159 0.30 17.57 -0.92
N GLU A 160 -0.34 16.40 -1.07
CA GLU A 160 -1.51 16.27 -1.94
C GLU A 160 -2.64 17.23 -1.51
N PRO A 161 -3.44 17.78 -2.46
CA PRO A 161 -3.44 17.51 -3.90
C PRO A 161 -2.41 18.32 -4.73
N ASP A 162 -1.63 19.23 -4.12
CA ASP A 162 -0.75 20.15 -4.82
C ASP A 162 0.60 19.51 -5.22
N ILE A 163 0.55 18.61 -6.21
CA ILE A 163 1.67 17.70 -6.56
C ILE A 163 2.47 18.08 -7.81
N ASN A 164 2.28 19.28 -8.36
CA ASN A 164 2.83 19.67 -9.68
C ASN A 164 4.36 19.53 -9.79
N ASN A 165 5.10 19.77 -8.69
CA ASN A 165 6.56 19.65 -8.61
C ASN A 165 7.01 18.55 -7.66
N HIS A 166 6.15 17.57 -7.40
CA HIS A 166 6.42 16.53 -6.41
C HIS A 166 7.53 15.57 -6.91
N PRO A 167 8.64 15.36 -6.17
CA PRO A 167 9.77 14.57 -6.66
C PRO A 167 9.43 13.15 -7.10
N LEU A 168 8.54 12.47 -6.35
CA LEU A 168 8.05 11.14 -6.73
C LEU A 168 7.24 11.15 -8.04
N VAL A 169 6.47 12.21 -8.30
CA VAL A 169 5.70 12.35 -9.55
C VAL A 169 6.65 12.60 -10.72
N GLU A 170 7.65 13.47 -10.57
CA GLU A 170 8.69 13.67 -11.58
C GLU A 170 9.46 12.38 -11.89
N TYR A 171 9.77 11.58 -10.86
CA TYR A 171 10.42 10.29 -11.02
C TYR A 171 9.55 9.30 -11.80
N ALA A 172 8.27 9.16 -11.42
CA ALA A 172 7.32 8.24 -12.05
C ALA A 172 7.04 8.55 -13.54
N ARG A 173 7.26 9.80 -13.99
CA ARG A 173 7.15 10.14 -15.42
C ARG A 173 8.21 9.50 -16.30
N ARG A 174 9.33 9.07 -15.71
CA ARG A 174 10.51 8.55 -16.43
C ARG A 174 10.87 7.11 -16.07
N HIS A 175 10.22 6.55 -15.05
CA HIS A 175 10.51 5.23 -14.51
C HIS A 175 9.20 4.48 -14.29
N ASP A 176 9.24 3.18 -14.54
CA ASP A 176 8.07 2.32 -14.55
C ASP A 176 7.89 1.50 -13.26
N ASN A 177 8.81 1.66 -12.31
CA ASN A 177 8.82 0.99 -11.02
C ASN A 177 8.11 1.79 -9.92
N LEU A 178 7.49 2.92 -10.23
CA LEU A 178 6.67 3.69 -9.29
C LEU A 178 5.29 3.95 -9.89
N ILE A 179 4.26 3.40 -9.25
CA ILE A 179 2.85 3.63 -9.60
C ILE A 179 2.24 4.57 -8.57
N ILE A 180 1.62 5.65 -9.04
CA ILE A 180 0.96 6.66 -8.19
C ILE A 180 -0.50 6.76 -8.61
N THR A 181 -1.43 6.61 -7.66
CA THR A 181 -2.87 6.85 -7.84
C THR A 181 -3.34 8.04 -7.00
N PRO A 182 -4.40 8.76 -7.42
CA PRO A 182 -4.77 10.05 -6.83
C PRO A 182 -5.71 9.89 -5.63
N HIS A 183 -5.25 9.26 -4.55
CA HIS A 183 -6.01 9.08 -3.30
C HIS A 183 -7.42 8.52 -3.52
N CYS A 184 -7.51 7.46 -4.31
CA CYS A 184 -8.78 6.86 -4.69
C CYS A 184 -9.07 5.51 -4.01
N GLY A 185 -8.22 5.06 -3.07
CA GLY A 185 -8.40 3.77 -2.38
C GLY A 185 -9.72 3.64 -1.64
N GLY A 186 -10.22 4.72 -1.06
CA GLY A 186 -11.55 4.76 -0.43
C GLY A 186 -12.71 4.93 -1.41
N PHE A 187 -12.43 5.20 -2.69
CA PHE A 187 -13.40 5.75 -3.64
C PHE A 187 -13.86 4.72 -4.66
N SER A 188 -15.01 4.10 -4.40
CA SER A 188 -15.73 3.25 -5.35
C SER A 188 -17.23 3.54 -5.32
N TYR A 189 -17.95 3.22 -6.39
CA TYR A 189 -19.41 3.41 -6.44
C TYR A 189 -20.12 2.73 -5.25
N ASP A 190 -19.71 1.51 -4.90
CA ASP A 190 -20.26 0.80 -3.75
C ASP A 190 -19.92 1.47 -2.41
N ALA A 191 -18.68 1.93 -2.24
CA ALA A 191 -18.26 2.59 -1.02
C ALA A 191 -18.99 3.92 -0.81
N ILE A 192 -19.11 4.74 -1.87
CA ILE A 192 -19.86 6.00 -1.84
C ILE A 192 -21.31 5.73 -1.46
N ARG A 193 -21.97 4.75 -2.10
CA ARG A 193 -23.35 4.38 -1.77
C ARG A 193 -23.51 3.97 -0.30
N ILE A 194 -22.60 3.16 0.23
CA ILE A 194 -22.61 2.72 1.63
C ILE A 194 -22.38 3.92 2.57
N VAL A 195 -21.43 4.80 2.26
CA VAL A 195 -21.12 5.98 3.08
C VAL A 195 -22.28 6.95 3.10
N CYS A 196 -22.85 7.30 1.94
CA CYS A 196 -24.01 8.18 1.84
C CYS A 196 -25.21 7.62 2.62
N ARG A 197 -25.49 6.33 2.48
CA ARG A 197 -26.55 5.67 3.24
C ARG A 197 -26.31 5.76 4.75
N ARG A 198 -25.11 5.41 5.22
CA ARG A 198 -24.76 5.46 6.65
C ARG A 198 -24.82 6.87 7.22
N ALA A 199 -24.40 7.87 6.43
CA ALA A 199 -24.50 9.27 6.82
C ALA A 199 -25.97 9.68 7.01
N ALA A 200 -26.84 9.33 6.05
CA ALA A 200 -28.28 9.58 6.17
C ALA A 200 -28.91 8.88 7.38
N GLU A 201 -28.57 7.60 7.63
CA GLU A 201 -29.04 6.84 8.79
C GLU A 201 -28.63 7.49 10.12
N LYS A 202 -27.38 7.99 10.22
CA LYS A 202 -26.90 8.71 11.41
C LYS A 202 -27.64 10.03 11.64
N ILE A 203 -27.90 10.79 10.57
CA ILE A 203 -28.66 12.06 10.65
C ILE A 203 -30.08 11.79 11.13
N ILE A 204 -30.77 10.81 10.53
CA ILE A 204 -32.13 10.42 10.93
C ILE A 204 -32.17 9.97 12.39
N SER A 205 -31.22 9.13 12.81
CA SER A 205 -31.11 8.68 14.21
C SER A 205 -30.99 9.84 15.18
N PHE A 206 -30.12 10.81 14.87
CA PHE A 206 -29.93 11.99 15.72
C PHE A 206 -31.19 12.84 15.81
N LEU A 207 -31.86 13.09 14.70
CA LEU A 207 -33.09 13.90 14.67
C LEU A 207 -34.25 13.24 15.44
N LEU A 208 -34.34 11.90 15.43
CA LEU A 208 -35.42 11.18 16.10
C LEU A 208 -35.14 10.89 17.58
N THR A 209 -33.89 10.64 17.95
CA THR A 209 -33.55 10.09 19.27
C THR A 209 -32.61 10.97 20.09
N GLY A 210 -32.06 12.04 19.49
CA GLY A 210 -30.98 12.83 20.07
C GLY A 210 -29.63 12.09 20.13
N LYS A 211 -29.53 10.87 19.58
CA LYS A 211 -28.32 10.03 19.63
C LYS A 211 -27.79 9.72 18.23
N ILE A 212 -26.47 9.81 18.07
CA ILE A 212 -25.77 9.34 16.87
C ILE A 212 -25.41 7.87 17.11
N LEU A 213 -25.91 6.98 16.24
CA LEU A 213 -25.50 5.58 16.15
C LEU A 213 -24.10 5.42 15.53
#